data_AF-A0A5N6R1D6-F1
#
_entry.id   AF-A0A5N6R1D6-F1
#
_cell.length_a   1.000
_cell.length_b   1.000
_cell.length_c   1.000
_cell.angle_alpha   90.00
_cell.angle_beta   90.00
_cell.angle_gamma   90.00
#
_symmetry.space_group_name_H-M   'P 1'
#
loop_
_entity.id
_entity.type
_entity.pdbx_description
1 polymer ?
#
loop_
_entity_poly.entity_id
_entity_poly.type
_entity_poly.pdbx_seq_one_letter_code
_entity_poly.pdbx_strand_id
1 'polypeptide(L)'
;MKTKTLHSSSLLLFFFYHHLLQTSHAQPAPDTTGIPCTNQTANPCQTYAFYQATAPDFLDLASIADLFSVSRLMISKPSNISAPNATLVASQPLFVPLTCSCNSANVSNISTTISYANLSYTINSGDTFYLVSTNKFRNLTTYQSVEVVNPSLVPTNLSIGVNVIFPIFCKCPNRTQLQNQVNYLVSYVFQPSDNLSIIASSFGVQEQSIIDVNGDNFQPFNTIFIPVTRLPVLSQPAVAPSPPPPAAAAAEQTDQREGVVTGLAIGLGISGFLLLLLGGLWVYRETVLKNRKGLEEDREKQRQLLDMNGKGLKKMESNLMADVSDCLDKYKVFKIEDLKEATDGFSESSLIQGSVYKGCIDGEVYAIKKMKWNAYEELKILQKVNHGNLVKLEGFCIDPEDGTCYLIYEYVENGSLQLWLHGNKDEKLNWKARLRIAIDVANGLQYIHEHTRPRVVHKDIKSSNILLDTNMRAKIANFGLAKSGCNAITMHIVGTQGYIAPEYLVDGVVSTKMDVFSFGVVLLELISGKEAIDEEGNVLWAKTSGLLEGNEERKANRVKKWMDDVLKGESCSVDGVVNVMTIAIACLHRDPSKRPSMVDVAYGLCKSDDLNSDISDDGMPSPLILAR
;
A
#
# COMPACT_ATOMS: atom_id res chain seq x y z
N MET A 1 44.65 -31.33 -53.06
CA MET A 1 43.55 -31.10 -52.09
C MET A 1 44.15 -30.45 -50.85
N LYS A 2 44.22 -29.12 -50.83
CA LYS A 2 43.51 -28.19 -49.90
C LYS A 2 43.82 -28.37 -48.40
N THR A 3 44.86 -27.65 -47.98
CA THR A 3 44.96 -26.75 -46.81
C THR A 3 43.80 -26.74 -45.79
N LYS A 4 44.06 -27.16 -44.56
CA LYS A 4 43.37 -26.73 -43.32
C LYS A 4 44.28 -26.98 -42.11
N THR A 5 44.93 -25.93 -41.58
CA THR A 5 45.34 -25.79 -40.16
C THR A 5 46.09 -24.48 -39.97
N LEU A 6 45.39 -23.34 -40.00
CA LEU A 6 45.97 -22.07 -39.51
C LEU A 6 44.89 -21.00 -39.21
N HIS A 7 43.91 -21.29 -38.35
CA HIS A 7 42.95 -20.24 -37.91
C HIS A 7 42.62 -20.24 -36.41
N SER A 8 43.12 -21.21 -35.62
CA SER A 8 42.78 -21.25 -34.18
C SER A 8 43.70 -20.42 -33.29
N SER A 9 44.93 -20.09 -33.73
CA SER A 9 45.92 -19.40 -32.89
C SER A 9 45.77 -17.87 -32.92
N SER A 10 45.24 -17.30 -34.01
CA SER A 10 45.14 -15.84 -34.16
C SER A 10 43.90 -15.25 -33.46
N LEU A 11 42.82 -16.02 -33.28
CA LEU A 11 41.66 -15.58 -32.49
C LEU A 11 41.94 -15.55 -30.98
N LEU A 12 42.71 -16.51 -30.46
CA LEU A 12 43.08 -16.55 -29.05
C LEU A 12 43.99 -15.38 -28.65
N LEU A 13 44.87 -14.94 -29.55
CA LEU A 13 45.68 -13.73 -29.36
C LEU A 13 44.84 -12.45 -29.44
N PHE A 14 43.79 -12.40 -30.25
CA PHE A 14 42.89 -11.25 -30.31
C PHE A 14 42.02 -11.12 -29.05
N PHE A 15 41.54 -12.24 -28.50
CA PHE A 15 40.82 -12.25 -27.22
C PHE A 15 41.72 -11.93 -26.02
N PHE A 16 42.98 -12.39 -26.00
CA PHE A 16 43.93 -11.99 -24.95
C PHE A 16 44.35 -10.53 -25.06
N TYR A 17 44.48 -9.96 -26.26
CA TYR A 17 44.80 -8.55 -26.44
C TYR A 17 43.61 -7.64 -26.08
N HIS A 18 42.36 -8.06 -26.34
CA HIS A 18 41.17 -7.35 -25.86
C HIS A 18 40.96 -7.50 -24.35
N HIS A 19 41.30 -8.64 -23.76
CA HIS A 19 41.26 -8.80 -22.29
C HIS A 19 42.36 -8.00 -21.58
N LEU A 20 43.56 -7.86 -22.17
CA LEU A 20 44.65 -7.06 -21.60
C LEU A 20 44.51 -5.55 -21.85
N LEU A 21 43.74 -5.12 -22.86
CA LEU A 21 43.36 -3.71 -23.05
C LEU A 21 42.16 -3.26 -22.21
N GLN A 22 41.42 -4.18 -21.60
CA GLN A 22 40.44 -3.86 -20.55
C GLN A 22 41.04 -3.80 -19.14
N THR A 23 42.32 -4.12 -18.97
CA THR A 23 43.05 -3.99 -17.71
C THR A 23 44.05 -2.83 -17.76
N SER A 24 43.60 -1.61 -18.07
CA SER A 24 44.39 -0.38 -17.80
C SER A 24 43.58 0.92 -17.79
N HIS A 25 42.27 0.85 -17.59
CA HIS A 25 41.55 1.95 -16.96
C HIS A 25 41.05 1.45 -15.62
N ALA A 26 41.90 1.59 -14.60
CA ALA A 26 41.42 1.66 -13.23
C ALA A 26 40.35 2.75 -13.21
N GLN A 27 39.07 2.35 -13.21
CA GLN A 27 38.01 3.30 -12.93
C GLN A 27 38.34 3.91 -11.56
N PRO A 28 38.33 5.25 -11.44
CA PRO A 28 38.49 5.87 -10.12
C PRO A 28 37.48 5.22 -9.17
N ALA A 29 37.93 4.89 -7.96
CA ALA A 29 37.05 4.31 -6.96
C ALA A 29 35.81 5.21 -6.82
N PRO A 30 34.59 4.65 -6.89
CA PRO A 30 33.38 5.45 -6.79
C PRO A 30 33.39 6.21 -5.47
N ASP A 31 32.91 7.45 -5.50
CA ASP A 31 32.91 8.31 -4.32
C ASP A 31 31.96 7.72 -3.25
N THR A 32 32.55 7.23 -2.16
CA THR A 32 31.85 6.64 -1.02
C THR A 32 31.59 7.64 0.09
N THR A 33 32.09 8.88 -0.04
CA THR A 33 32.02 9.89 1.01
C THR A 33 30.62 10.46 1.19
N GLY A 34 29.72 10.18 0.24
CA GLY A 34 28.34 10.63 0.27
C GLY A 34 28.24 12.16 0.34
N ILE A 35 27.03 12.66 0.53
CA ILE A 35 26.80 14.10 0.60
C ILE A 35 26.69 14.53 2.05
N PRO A 36 27.65 15.32 2.59
CA PRO A 36 27.59 15.76 3.97
C PRO A 36 26.38 16.67 4.19
N CYS A 37 25.67 16.43 5.29
CA CYS A 37 24.58 17.28 5.71
C CYS A 37 25.12 18.60 6.27
N THR A 38 24.63 19.72 5.74
CA THR A 38 24.96 21.05 6.24
C THR A 38 23.81 21.61 7.08
N ASN A 39 24.13 22.34 8.16
CA ASN A 39 23.16 22.93 9.10
C ASN A 39 22.18 23.94 8.48
N GLN A 40 22.26 24.20 7.17
CA GLN A 40 21.45 25.18 6.44
C GLN A 40 20.32 24.55 5.61
N THR A 41 20.19 23.22 5.62
CA THR A 41 19.20 22.48 4.82
C THR A 41 17.96 22.13 5.64
N ALA A 42 16.77 22.28 5.04
CA ALA A 42 15.51 21.86 5.64
C ALA A 42 15.33 20.35 5.42
N ASN A 43 15.82 19.53 6.36
CA ASN A 43 15.65 18.07 6.34
C ASN A 43 14.61 17.66 7.40
N PRO A 44 13.81 16.61 7.14
CA PRO A 44 13.70 15.86 5.89
C PRO A 44 12.92 16.63 4.80
N CYS A 45 13.12 16.26 3.53
CA CYS A 45 12.35 16.78 2.40
C CYS A 45 11.91 15.68 1.45
N GLN A 46 10.89 15.96 0.63
CA GLN A 46 10.48 15.09 -0.47
C GLN A 46 11.22 15.49 -1.75
N THR A 47 11.78 14.50 -2.44
CA THR A 47 12.40 14.66 -3.77
C THR A 47 12.11 13.42 -4.63
N TYR A 48 12.72 13.31 -5.80
CA TYR A 48 12.53 12.19 -6.71
C TYR A 48 13.87 11.64 -7.19
N ALA A 49 13.93 10.34 -7.42
CA ALA A 49 14.95 9.73 -8.28
C ALA A 49 14.40 9.60 -9.71
N PHE A 50 15.28 9.85 -10.67
CA PHE A 50 15.06 9.45 -12.04
C PHE A 50 15.47 7.99 -12.21
N TYR A 51 14.50 7.12 -12.46
CA TYR A 51 14.70 5.67 -12.61
C TYR A 51 14.32 5.22 -14.01
N GLN A 52 15.03 4.22 -14.53
CA GLN A 52 14.73 3.62 -15.83
C GLN A 52 14.31 2.17 -15.64
N ALA A 53 13.13 1.81 -16.16
CA ALA A 53 12.60 0.46 -16.13
C ALA A 53 13.58 -0.54 -16.77
N THR A 54 13.64 -1.75 -16.26
CA THR A 54 14.64 -2.75 -16.67
C THR A 54 13.95 -4.04 -17.10
N ALA A 55 14.56 -4.80 -18.01
CA ALA A 55 14.08 -6.12 -18.42
C ALA A 55 15.06 -7.20 -17.96
N PRO A 56 14.59 -8.43 -17.65
CA PRO A 56 13.17 -8.85 -17.64
C PRO A 56 12.42 -8.40 -16.37
N ASP A 57 13.17 -8.17 -15.29
CA ASP A 57 12.65 -7.77 -13.99
C ASP A 57 12.52 -6.24 -13.94
N PHE A 58 11.40 -5.73 -13.39
CA PHE A 58 11.07 -4.28 -13.32
C PHE A 58 10.48 -3.64 -14.60
N LEU A 59 9.69 -4.41 -15.36
CA LEU A 59 8.85 -3.92 -16.46
C LEU A 59 7.40 -3.63 -16.05
N ASP A 60 7.15 -3.43 -14.77
CA ASP A 60 5.85 -3.07 -14.23
C ASP A 60 6.03 -2.15 -13.02
N LEU A 61 5.04 -1.29 -12.78
CA LEU A 61 5.11 -0.36 -11.66
C LEU A 61 5.01 -1.04 -10.28
N ALA A 62 4.53 -2.29 -10.19
CA ALA A 62 4.41 -2.99 -8.91
C ALA A 62 5.80 -3.36 -8.39
N SER A 63 6.58 -4.06 -9.21
CA SER A 63 7.93 -4.49 -8.85
C SER A 63 8.84 -3.30 -8.52
N ILE A 64 8.72 -2.18 -9.25
CA ILE A 64 9.45 -0.95 -8.93
C ILE A 64 8.92 -0.29 -7.64
N ALA A 65 7.61 -0.24 -7.45
CA ALA A 65 7.01 0.29 -6.22
C ALA A 65 7.46 -0.49 -4.98
N ASP A 66 7.52 -1.82 -5.07
CA ASP A 66 8.02 -2.69 -4.01
C ASP A 66 9.51 -2.45 -3.74
N LEU A 67 10.33 -2.34 -4.80
CA LEU A 67 11.77 -2.06 -4.70
C LEU A 67 12.07 -0.75 -3.94
N PHE A 68 11.26 0.28 -4.16
CA PHE A 68 11.40 1.59 -3.52
C PHE A 68 10.52 1.78 -2.27
N SER A 69 9.74 0.76 -1.88
CA SER A 69 8.78 0.82 -0.76
C SER A 69 7.78 2.00 -0.86
N VAL A 70 7.29 2.27 -2.06
CA VAL A 70 6.29 3.32 -2.36
C VAL A 70 5.05 2.72 -3.02
N SER A 71 3.99 3.51 -3.24
CA SER A 71 2.82 3.04 -3.99
C SER A 71 2.97 3.26 -5.50
N ARG A 72 2.32 2.43 -6.33
CA ARG A 72 2.31 2.60 -7.79
C ARG A 72 1.81 3.98 -8.23
N LEU A 73 0.82 4.53 -7.51
CA LEU A 73 0.25 5.86 -7.77
C LEU A 73 1.26 6.99 -7.52
N MET A 74 2.17 6.79 -6.56
CA MET A 74 3.24 7.74 -6.26
C MET A 74 4.30 7.79 -7.36
N ILE A 75 4.41 6.75 -8.20
CA ILE A 75 5.28 6.73 -9.38
C ILE A 75 4.51 7.14 -10.64
N SER A 76 3.29 6.63 -10.85
CA SER A 76 2.55 6.80 -12.11
C SER A 76 2.13 8.25 -12.36
N LYS A 77 1.69 8.98 -11.33
CA LYS A 77 1.28 10.39 -11.43
C LYS A 77 2.42 11.31 -11.88
N PRO A 78 3.57 11.38 -11.17
CA PRO A 78 4.68 12.23 -11.59
C PRO A 78 5.33 11.76 -12.89
N SER A 79 5.25 10.46 -13.22
CA SER A 79 5.80 9.92 -14.46
C SER A 79 4.89 10.06 -15.67
N ASN A 80 3.71 10.67 -15.56
CA ASN A 80 2.73 10.79 -16.64
C ASN A 80 2.30 9.42 -17.24
N ILE A 81 2.14 8.41 -16.38
CA ILE A 81 1.67 7.08 -16.79
C ILE A 81 0.16 6.99 -16.53
N SER A 82 -0.59 6.74 -17.59
CA SER A 82 -2.06 6.77 -17.59
C SER A 82 -2.70 5.72 -16.69
N ALA A 83 -2.04 4.57 -16.47
CA ALA A 83 -2.57 3.47 -15.67
C ALA A 83 -1.50 2.90 -14.71
N PRO A 84 -1.77 2.75 -13.40
CA PRO A 84 -0.82 2.21 -12.42
C PRO A 84 -0.44 0.74 -12.63
N ASN A 85 -1.11 0.03 -13.55
CA ASN A 85 -0.82 -1.34 -13.98
C ASN A 85 -0.25 -1.41 -15.41
N ALA A 86 0.16 -0.26 -15.98
CA ALA A 86 0.78 -0.23 -17.28
C ALA A 86 2.06 -1.08 -17.27
N THR A 87 2.18 -1.97 -18.26
CA THR A 87 3.45 -2.62 -18.57
C THR A 87 4.40 -1.57 -19.11
N LEU A 88 5.59 -1.53 -18.53
CA LEU A 88 6.66 -0.67 -18.93
C LEU A 88 7.50 -1.36 -20.01
N VAL A 89 8.14 -0.56 -20.85
CA VAL A 89 9.18 -1.04 -21.76
C VAL A 89 10.55 -0.79 -21.13
N ALA A 90 11.54 -1.58 -21.56
CA ALA A 90 12.91 -1.40 -21.09
C ALA A 90 13.39 0.04 -21.35
N SER A 91 14.10 0.59 -20.37
CA SER A 91 14.61 1.97 -20.34
C SER A 91 13.54 3.07 -20.32
N GLN A 92 12.27 2.74 -20.05
CA GLN A 92 11.22 3.73 -19.86
C GLN A 92 11.51 4.60 -18.63
N PRO A 93 11.53 5.93 -18.76
CA PRO A 93 11.89 6.82 -17.67
C PRO A 93 10.74 7.03 -16.68
N LEU A 94 11.08 7.10 -15.40
CA LEU A 94 10.15 7.24 -14.28
C LEU A 94 10.70 8.23 -13.25
N PHE A 95 9.80 8.97 -12.63
CA PHE A 95 10.05 9.69 -11.39
C PHE A 95 9.56 8.86 -10.21
N VAL A 96 10.50 8.40 -9.39
CA VAL A 96 10.21 7.62 -8.19
C VAL A 96 10.43 8.51 -6.97
N PRO A 97 9.42 8.74 -6.11
CA PRO A 97 9.59 9.63 -4.97
C PRO A 97 10.53 9.06 -3.92
N LEU A 98 11.33 9.95 -3.33
CA LEU A 98 12.28 9.67 -2.25
C LEU A 98 12.02 10.61 -1.08
N THR A 99 12.06 10.07 0.12
CA THR A 99 12.13 10.87 1.35
C THR A 99 13.59 11.06 1.72
N CYS A 100 14.11 12.27 1.49
CA CYS A 100 15.50 12.58 1.76
C CYS A 100 15.71 13.00 3.21
N SER A 101 16.65 12.36 3.89
CA SER A 101 17.01 12.67 5.27
C SER A 101 18.52 12.67 5.48
N CYS A 102 18.94 13.16 6.63
CA CYS A 102 20.33 13.14 7.09
C CYS A 102 20.52 12.00 8.07
N ASN A 103 21.37 11.04 7.70
CA ASN A 103 21.59 9.83 8.48
C ASN A 103 23.07 9.71 8.85
N SER A 104 23.36 9.27 10.07
CA SER A 104 24.73 9.04 10.51
C SER A 104 25.30 7.80 9.83
N ALA A 105 26.51 7.91 9.28
CA ALA A 105 27.24 6.84 8.64
C ALA A 105 28.73 6.89 9.03
N ASN A 106 29.33 5.73 9.19
CA ASN A 106 30.76 5.61 9.52
C ASN A 106 31.55 5.47 8.23
N VAL A 107 31.91 6.61 7.62
CA VAL A 107 32.83 6.63 6.47
C VAL A 107 34.24 6.74 7.00
N SER A 108 35.12 5.81 6.62
CA SER A 108 36.56 5.88 6.95
C SER A 108 36.88 6.06 8.45
N ASN A 109 36.10 5.42 9.34
CA ASN A 109 36.22 5.51 10.80
C ASN A 109 35.89 6.88 11.42
N ILE A 110 35.22 7.76 10.67
CA ILE A 110 34.70 9.04 11.16
C ILE A 110 33.18 9.00 11.05
N SER A 111 32.48 9.27 12.16
CA SER A 111 31.03 9.45 12.14
C SER A 111 30.71 10.73 11.40
N THR A 112 30.13 10.61 10.21
CA THR A 112 29.70 11.72 9.37
C THR A 112 28.20 11.60 9.13
N THR A 113 27.52 12.74 8.98
CA THR A 113 26.10 12.74 8.65
C THR A 113 25.95 12.94 7.15
N ILE A 114 25.35 11.95 6.49
CA ILE A 114 25.24 11.88 5.03
C ILE A 114 23.77 11.96 4.63
N SER A 115 23.47 12.70 3.56
CA SER A 115 22.13 12.84 3.03
C SER A 115 21.79 11.72 2.04
N TYR A 116 20.82 10.87 2.40
CA TYR A 116 20.31 9.80 1.54
C TYR A 116 18.90 9.36 1.95
N ALA A 117 18.18 8.74 1.02
CA ALA A 117 16.93 8.04 1.28
C ALA A 117 17.24 6.58 1.69
N ASN A 118 16.71 6.17 2.83
CA ASN A 118 16.94 4.84 3.41
C ASN A 118 15.94 3.83 2.83
N LEU A 119 16.38 3.00 1.88
CA LEU A 119 15.53 1.96 1.28
C LEU A 119 15.90 0.60 1.84
N SER A 120 14.94 -0.09 2.44
CA SER A 120 15.14 -1.46 2.91
C SER A 120 14.76 -2.46 1.82
N TYR A 121 15.65 -3.41 1.54
CA TYR A 121 15.43 -4.46 0.56
C TYR A 121 15.76 -5.82 1.16
N THR A 122 14.85 -6.79 0.97
CA THR A 122 15.03 -8.16 1.45
C THR A 122 15.81 -8.98 0.41
N ILE A 123 16.96 -9.53 0.82
CA ILE A 123 17.87 -10.29 -0.04
C ILE A 123 17.22 -11.58 -0.53
N ASN A 124 17.23 -11.80 -1.84
CA ASN A 124 16.82 -13.03 -2.51
C ASN A 124 18.02 -13.92 -2.84
N SER A 125 17.75 -15.15 -3.27
CA SER A 125 18.80 -16.07 -3.70
C SER A 125 19.64 -15.47 -4.84
N GLY A 126 20.96 -15.48 -4.70
CA GLY A 126 21.90 -14.91 -5.69
C GLY A 126 22.10 -13.40 -5.60
N ASP A 127 21.39 -12.69 -4.72
CA ASP A 127 21.62 -11.26 -4.51
C ASP A 127 22.96 -11.02 -3.79
N THR A 128 23.65 -9.97 -4.23
CA THR A 128 24.82 -9.38 -3.57
C THR A 128 24.62 -7.87 -3.51
N PHE A 129 25.37 -7.16 -2.66
CA PHE A 129 25.31 -5.69 -2.67
C PHE A 129 25.59 -5.12 -4.06
N TYR A 130 26.53 -5.71 -4.80
CA TYR A 130 26.84 -5.31 -6.17
C TYR A 130 25.62 -5.49 -7.09
N LEU A 131 25.08 -6.70 -7.19
CA LEU A 131 24.00 -6.99 -8.14
C LEU A 131 22.71 -6.22 -7.85
N VAL A 132 22.38 -6.02 -6.57
CA VAL A 132 21.17 -5.26 -6.21
C VAL A 132 21.35 -3.78 -6.54
N SER A 133 22.50 -3.18 -6.20
CA SER A 133 22.80 -1.78 -6.50
C SER A 133 22.84 -1.50 -8.01
N THR A 134 23.49 -2.37 -8.79
CA THR A 134 23.70 -2.15 -10.23
C THR A 134 22.50 -2.56 -11.07
N ASN A 135 21.90 -3.72 -10.82
CA ASN A 135 20.86 -4.28 -11.69
C ASN A 135 19.46 -3.85 -11.25
N LYS A 136 19.15 -3.83 -9.95
CA LYS A 136 17.81 -3.51 -9.44
C LYS A 136 17.64 -2.00 -9.27
N PHE A 137 18.55 -1.36 -8.55
CA PHE A 137 18.55 0.10 -8.33
C PHE A 137 19.21 0.90 -9.48
N ARG A 138 19.70 0.24 -10.54
CA ARG A 138 20.24 0.90 -11.74
C ARG A 138 21.29 1.97 -11.43
N ASN A 139 22.22 1.65 -10.52
CA ASN A 139 23.31 2.50 -10.07
C ASN A 139 22.87 3.77 -9.30
N LEU A 140 21.61 3.86 -8.85
CA LEU A 140 21.17 4.94 -7.94
C LEU A 140 21.88 4.87 -6.57
N THR A 141 22.54 3.75 -6.28
CA THR A 141 23.48 3.60 -5.17
C THR A 141 24.64 2.71 -5.60
N THR A 142 25.73 2.72 -4.84
CA THR A 142 26.90 1.87 -5.07
C THR A 142 26.98 0.81 -3.97
N TYR A 143 27.54 -0.35 -4.28
CA TYR A 143 27.66 -1.41 -3.27
C TYR A 143 28.59 -1.01 -2.11
N GLN A 144 29.58 -0.15 -2.37
CA GLN A 144 30.45 0.38 -1.33
C GLN A 144 29.67 1.29 -0.37
N SER A 145 28.74 2.10 -0.88
CA SER A 145 27.84 2.90 -0.03
C SER A 145 26.90 2.00 0.80
N VAL A 146 26.43 0.90 0.23
CA VAL A 146 25.65 -0.12 0.95
C VAL A 146 26.48 -0.76 2.07
N GLU A 147 27.74 -1.09 1.81
CA GLU A 147 28.65 -1.66 2.81
C GLU A 147 28.88 -0.70 4.00
N VAL A 148 29.07 0.59 3.72
CA VAL A 148 29.24 1.63 4.75
C VAL A 148 28.04 1.71 5.70
N VAL A 149 26.81 1.60 5.19
CA VAL A 149 25.60 1.69 6.02
C VAL A 149 25.16 0.35 6.60
N ASN A 150 25.74 -0.77 6.16
CA ASN A 150 25.50 -2.11 6.68
C ASN A 150 26.81 -2.79 7.13
N PRO A 151 27.54 -2.25 8.12
CA PRO A 151 28.89 -2.71 8.47
C PRO A 151 28.94 -4.15 9.04
N SER A 152 27.80 -4.71 9.45
CA SER A 152 27.69 -6.07 9.99
C SER A 152 27.49 -7.15 8.94
N LEU A 153 27.35 -6.79 7.66
CA LEU A 153 26.98 -7.69 6.58
C LEU A 153 28.13 -7.81 5.56
N VAL A 154 28.32 -9.01 5.01
CA VAL A 154 29.35 -9.27 4.01
C VAL A 154 28.77 -9.09 2.61
N PRO A 155 29.29 -8.19 1.75
CA PRO A 155 28.66 -7.81 0.48
C PRO A 155 28.32 -8.96 -0.49
N THR A 156 29.09 -10.04 -0.46
CA THR A 156 28.98 -11.20 -1.35
C THR A 156 28.40 -12.45 -0.68
N ASN A 157 28.24 -12.43 0.65
CA ASN A 157 27.78 -13.59 1.42
C ASN A 157 26.59 -13.20 2.29
N LEU A 158 25.41 -13.16 1.67
CA LEU A 158 24.17 -12.71 2.28
C LEU A 158 23.19 -13.88 2.41
N SER A 159 22.56 -14.02 3.57
CA SER A 159 21.50 -15.00 3.79
C SER A 159 20.18 -14.52 3.16
N ILE A 160 19.46 -15.44 2.53
CA ILE A 160 18.12 -15.16 1.96
C ILE A 160 17.19 -14.68 3.09
N GLY A 161 16.43 -13.62 2.83
CA GLY A 161 15.50 -13.03 3.79
C GLY A 161 16.09 -11.97 4.72
N VAL A 162 17.41 -11.71 4.67
CA VAL A 162 18.02 -10.61 5.42
C VAL A 162 17.62 -9.28 4.80
N ASN A 163 17.24 -8.31 5.63
CA ASN A 163 16.96 -6.94 5.19
C ASN A 163 18.26 -6.13 5.17
N VAL A 164 18.53 -5.50 4.03
CA VAL A 164 19.72 -4.68 3.78
C VAL A 164 19.27 -3.27 3.42
N ILE A 165 19.98 -2.26 3.93
CA ILE A 165 19.70 -0.86 3.61
C ILE A 165 20.47 -0.43 2.36
N PHE A 166 19.77 0.02 1.33
CA PHE A 166 20.35 0.61 0.12
C PHE A 166 20.20 2.14 0.16
N PRO A 167 21.28 2.90 0.38
CA PRO A 167 21.21 4.34 0.52
C PRO A 167 21.16 5.02 -0.85
N ILE A 168 20.02 5.61 -1.23
CA ILE A 168 19.91 6.38 -2.46
C ILE A 168 20.25 7.85 -2.17
N PHE A 169 21.38 8.34 -2.68
CA PHE A 169 21.82 9.70 -2.40
C PHE A 169 20.82 10.74 -2.92
N CYS A 170 20.53 11.73 -2.09
CA CYS A 170 19.55 12.77 -2.36
C CYS A 170 20.00 14.08 -1.70
N LYS A 171 19.42 15.21 -2.11
CA LYS A 171 19.63 16.52 -1.48
C LYS A 171 18.30 17.23 -1.24
N CYS A 172 18.25 18.02 -0.18
CA CYS A 172 17.15 18.95 0.07
C CYS A 172 17.49 20.37 -0.41
N PRO A 173 16.56 21.09 -1.07
CA PRO A 173 16.75 22.49 -1.40
C PRO A 173 17.08 23.31 -0.14
N ASN A 174 18.06 24.21 -0.24
CA ASN A 174 18.33 25.18 0.82
C ASN A 174 17.32 26.34 0.79
N ARG A 175 17.36 27.21 1.82
CA ARG A 175 16.41 28.34 1.92
C ARG A 175 16.42 29.27 0.71
N THR A 176 17.59 29.55 0.15
CA THR A 176 17.74 30.43 -1.04
C THR A 176 17.15 29.77 -2.29
N GLN A 177 17.36 28.46 -2.46
CA GLN A 177 16.80 27.69 -3.56
C GLN A 177 15.27 27.64 -3.48
N LEU A 178 14.69 27.46 -2.28
CA LEU A 178 13.25 27.52 -2.06
C LEU A 178 12.67 28.91 -2.37
N GLN A 179 13.37 29.98 -2.00
CA GLN A 179 12.98 31.35 -2.36
C GLN A 179 13.00 31.58 -3.88
N ASN A 180 13.92 30.92 -4.59
CA ASN A 180 14.00 30.92 -6.05
C ASN A 180 13.11 29.84 -6.70
N GLN A 181 12.11 29.31 -5.97
CA GLN A 181 11.12 28.33 -6.43
C GLN A 181 11.67 26.96 -6.84
N VAL A 182 12.91 26.61 -6.49
CA VAL A 182 13.45 25.26 -6.67
C VAL A 182 12.83 24.34 -5.61
N ASN A 183 11.84 23.55 -6.03
CA ASN A 183 11.07 22.70 -5.14
C ASN A 183 11.70 21.32 -4.95
N TYR A 184 12.44 20.82 -5.95
CA TYR A 184 13.02 19.48 -5.93
C TYR A 184 14.47 19.49 -6.45
N LEU A 185 15.31 18.66 -5.85
CA LEU A 185 16.65 18.32 -6.33
C LEU A 185 16.62 16.84 -6.75
N VAL A 186 16.28 16.59 -8.02
CA VAL A 186 16.05 15.22 -8.52
C VAL A 186 17.37 14.48 -8.63
N SER A 187 17.48 13.31 -7.98
CA SER A 187 18.64 12.43 -8.07
C SER A 187 18.68 11.74 -9.44
N TYR A 188 19.75 11.95 -10.18
CA TYR A 188 19.95 11.42 -11.53
C TYR A 188 21.35 10.79 -11.65
N VAL A 189 21.45 9.57 -12.18
CA VAL A 189 22.74 8.90 -12.39
C VAL A 189 23.30 9.28 -13.76
N PHE A 190 24.40 10.03 -13.78
CA PHE A 190 25.03 10.50 -15.00
C PHE A 190 25.57 9.33 -15.84
N GLN A 191 25.06 9.11 -17.05
CA GLN A 191 25.47 7.99 -17.89
C GLN A 191 26.68 8.37 -18.78
N PRO A 192 27.50 7.39 -19.23
CA PRO A 192 28.63 7.66 -20.13
C PRO A 192 28.25 8.38 -21.44
N SER A 193 27.01 8.21 -21.91
CA SER A 193 26.47 8.84 -23.12
C SER A 193 25.79 10.19 -22.88
N ASP A 194 25.73 10.64 -21.62
CA ASP A 194 24.97 11.84 -21.28
C ASP A 194 25.72 13.11 -21.66
N ASN A 195 24.94 14.10 -22.09
CA ASN A 195 25.40 15.45 -22.31
C ASN A 195 24.63 16.39 -21.37
N LEU A 196 25.34 17.23 -20.61
CA LEU A 196 24.73 18.08 -19.59
C LEU A 196 23.69 19.05 -20.17
N SER A 197 23.90 19.55 -21.39
CA SER A 197 22.97 20.42 -22.10
C SER A 197 21.67 19.69 -22.48
N ILE A 198 21.77 18.43 -22.87
CA ILE A 198 20.61 17.57 -23.18
C ILE A 198 19.83 17.25 -21.89
N ILE A 199 20.54 16.94 -20.80
CA ILE A 199 19.90 16.75 -19.50
C ILE A 199 19.17 18.03 -19.08
N ALA A 200 19.86 19.18 -19.10
CA ALA A 200 19.30 20.46 -18.70
C ALA A 200 18.01 20.79 -19.49
N SER A 201 18.05 20.64 -20.81
CA SER A 201 16.87 20.86 -21.66
C SER A 201 15.74 19.87 -21.38
N SER A 202 16.02 18.58 -21.15
CA SER A 202 14.99 17.58 -20.83
C SER A 202 14.27 17.82 -19.50
N PHE A 203 14.96 18.44 -18.54
CA PHE A 203 14.39 18.85 -17.25
C PHE A 203 13.84 20.29 -17.25
N GLY A 204 14.01 21.03 -18.34
CA GLY A 204 13.57 22.42 -18.46
C GLY A 204 14.35 23.40 -17.58
N VAL A 205 15.63 23.14 -17.34
CA VAL A 205 16.53 23.93 -16.48
C VAL A 205 17.73 24.46 -17.27
N GLN A 206 18.44 25.43 -16.71
CA GLN A 206 19.70 25.91 -17.30
C GLN A 206 20.87 25.02 -16.88
N GLU A 207 21.81 24.77 -17.79
CA GLU A 207 23.02 23.99 -17.52
C GLU A 207 23.79 24.52 -16.31
N GLN A 208 23.95 25.85 -16.24
CA GLN A 208 24.61 26.52 -15.11
C GLN A 208 23.95 26.19 -13.76
N SER A 209 22.62 26.07 -13.71
CA SER A 209 21.93 25.73 -12.45
C SER A 209 22.26 24.33 -11.94
N ILE A 210 22.55 23.37 -12.84
CA ILE A 210 23.02 22.03 -12.46
C ILE A 210 24.46 22.11 -11.96
N ILE A 211 25.32 22.89 -12.63
CA ILE A 211 26.72 23.11 -12.23
C ILE A 211 26.77 23.76 -10.83
N ASP A 212 25.92 24.74 -10.56
CA ASP A 212 25.89 25.45 -9.27
C ASP A 212 25.56 24.51 -8.09
N VAL A 213 24.83 23.40 -8.33
CA VAL A 213 24.43 22.42 -7.29
C VAL A 213 25.44 21.27 -7.13
N ASN A 214 26.10 20.90 -8.22
CA ASN A 214 26.93 19.69 -8.30
C ASN A 214 28.44 19.95 -8.43
N GLY A 215 28.82 21.18 -8.77
CA GLY A 215 30.16 21.49 -9.29
C GLY A 215 30.26 21.20 -10.80
N ASP A 216 31.46 21.36 -11.34
CA ASP A 216 31.78 21.23 -12.78
C ASP A 216 32.34 19.85 -13.17
N ASN A 217 32.57 18.97 -12.21
CA ASN A 217 33.16 17.64 -12.44
C ASN A 217 32.09 16.53 -12.54
N PHE A 218 31.63 16.26 -13.75
CA PHE A 218 30.66 15.19 -14.04
C PHE A 218 31.39 13.91 -14.45
N GLN A 219 31.21 12.84 -13.67
CA GLN A 219 31.79 11.52 -13.94
C GLN A 219 30.69 10.49 -14.23
N PRO A 220 30.91 9.53 -15.14
CA PRO A 220 29.95 8.47 -15.38
C PRO A 220 29.63 7.67 -14.12
N PHE A 221 28.35 7.33 -13.97
CA PHE A 221 27.72 6.62 -12.84
C PHE A 221 27.68 7.37 -11.52
N ASN A 222 28.12 8.63 -11.46
CA ASN A 222 27.90 9.48 -10.29
C ASN A 222 26.45 9.98 -10.25
N THR A 223 25.91 10.09 -9.04
CA THR A 223 24.61 10.73 -8.82
C THR A 223 24.78 12.24 -8.81
N ILE A 224 24.01 12.93 -9.64
CA ILE A 224 23.90 14.38 -9.70
C ILE A 224 22.48 14.82 -9.32
N PHE A 225 22.34 16.09 -8.93
CA PHE A 225 21.09 16.67 -8.45
C PHE A 225 20.60 17.75 -9.41
N ILE A 226 19.44 17.54 -10.00
CA ILE A 226 18.88 18.46 -10.99
C ILE A 226 17.86 19.37 -10.29
N PRO A 227 18.09 20.70 -10.20
CA PRO A 227 17.19 21.61 -9.51
C PRO A 227 15.99 21.98 -10.36
N VAL A 228 14.80 21.50 -10.00
CA VAL A 228 13.57 21.74 -10.74
C VAL A 228 12.53 22.47 -9.89
N THR A 229 11.81 23.40 -10.52
CA THR A 229 10.67 24.09 -9.91
C THR A 229 9.42 23.20 -9.91
N ARG A 230 9.26 22.38 -10.94
CA ARG A 230 8.24 21.34 -11.07
C ARG A 230 8.83 20.18 -11.87
N LEU A 231 8.32 18.97 -11.65
CA LEU A 231 8.77 17.83 -12.45
C LEU A 231 8.43 18.04 -13.93
N PRO A 232 9.36 17.78 -14.86
CA PRO A 232 9.07 17.81 -16.29
C PRO A 232 8.09 16.69 -16.65
N VAL A 233 7.29 16.91 -17.69
CA VAL A 233 6.39 15.86 -18.19
C VAL A 233 7.22 14.87 -19.00
N LEU A 234 7.32 13.63 -18.52
CA LEU A 234 8.02 12.57 -19.25
C LEU A 234 7.22 12.15 -20.49
N SER A 235 7.92 12.05 -21.63
CA SER A 235 7.36 11.47 -22.85
C SER A 235 7.30 9.95 -22.70
N GLN A 236 6.10 9.40 -22.67
CA GLN A 236 5.90 7.95 -22.56
C GLN A 236 5.80 7.32 -23.96
N PRO A 237 6.44 6.15 -24.20
CA PRO A 237 6.41 5.50 -25.50
C PRO A 237 4.97 5.19 -25.92
N ALA A 238 4.63 5.53 -27.18
CA ALA A 238 3.30 5.31 -27.72
C ALA A 238 2.99 3.80 -27.79
N VAL A 239 1.86 3.38 -27.23
CA VAL A 239 1.34 2.01 -27.40
C VAL A 239 1.03 1.81 -28.89
N ALA A 240 1.83 1.00 -29.58
CA ALA A 240 1.65 0.76 -31.00
C ALA A 240 0.33 0.00 -31.25
N PRO A 241 -0.56 0.48 -32.15
CA PRO A 241 -1.66 -0.34 -32.64
C PRO A 241 -1.11 -1.50 -33.48
N SER A 242 -1.68 -2.70 -33.31
CA SER A 242 -1.32 -3.91 -34.05
C SER A 242 -1.51 -3.75 -35.57
N PRO A 243 -0.64 -4.36 -36.40
CA PRO A 243 -0.71 -4.22 -37.86
C PRO A 243 -1.91 -4.97 -38.45
N PRO A 244 -2.52 -4.47 -39.55
CA PRO A 244 -3.60 -5.16 -40.25
C PRO A 244 -3.09 -6.36 -41.07
N PRO A 245 -3.96 -7.36 -41.36
CA PRO A 245 -3.58 -8.55 -42.13
C PRO A 245 -3.33 -8.24 -43.61
N PRO A 246 -2.53 -9.06 -44.33
CA PRO A 246 -2.10 -8.76 -45.69
C PRO A 246 -3.25 -8.91 -46.70
N ALA A 247 -3.46 -7.86 -47.50
CA ALA A 247 -4.36 -7.88 -48.65
C ALA A 247 -3.67 -8.54 -49.86
N ALA A 248 -4.41 -9.44 -50.50
CA ALA A 248 -4.03 -10.17 -51.69
C ALA A 248 -3.89 -9.27 -52.94
N ALA A 249 -3.04 -9.72 -53.85
CA ALA A 249 -2.63 -9.06 -55.08
C ALA A 249 -3.71 -8.95 -56.18
N ALA A 250 -3.60 -7.88 -56.96
CA ALA A 250 -3.88 -7.70 -58.40
C ALA A 250 -3.95 -6.18 -58.67
N ALA A 251 -3.64 -5.58 -59.83
CA ALA A 251 -2.87 -5.90 -61.01
C ALA A 251 -2.50 -4.55 -61.67
N GLU A 252 -1.38 -4.47 -62.39
CA GLU A 252 -0.93 -3.28 -63.13
C GLU A 252 -1.86 -2.90 -64.28
N GLN A 253 -1.99 -1.59 -64.56
CA GLN A 253 -1.95 -1.08 -65.93
C GLN A 253 -1.48 0.38 -65.97
N THR A 254 -0.35 0.56 -66.65
CA THR A 254 0.23 1.74 -67.30
C THR A 254 -0.77 2.60 -68.08
N ASP A 255 -0.65 3.94 -68.05
CA ASP A 255 -0.09 4.69 -69.20
C ASP A 255 0.19 6.18 -68.87
N GLN A 256 0.97 6.79 -69.74
CA GLN A 256 1.79 7.99 -69.61
C GLN A 256 1.10 9.32 -70.02
N ARG A 257 1.74 10.41 -69.53
CA ARG A 257 2.08 11.68 -70.20
C ARG A 257 1.10 12.88 -70.23
N GLU A 258 1.70 14.01 -69.80
CA GLU A 258 1.72 15.39 -70.36
C GLU A 258 0.36 16.09 -70.60
N GLY A 259 0.12 17.36 -70.28
CA GLY A 259 0.96 18.51 -70.06
C GLY A 259 0.25 19.73 -70.66
N VAL A 260 0.03 20.76 -69.82
CA VAL A 260 0.13 22.20 -70.16
C VAL A 260 -0.94 22.89 -71.08
N VAL A 261 -1.76 23.72 -70.40
CA VAL A 261 -2.00 25.19 -70.60
C VAL A 261 -2.94 25.74 -71.71
N THR A 262 -3.98 26.41 -71.19
CA THR A 262 -4.74 27.61 -71.62
C THR A 262 -5.34 27.74 -73.03
N GLY A 263 -6.63 28.08 -73.04
CA GLY A 263 -7.33 28.70 -74.17
C GLY A 263 -8.63 29.39 -73.73
N LEU A 264 -8.58 30.72 -73.70
CA LEU A 264 -9.60 31.72 -73.36
C LEU A 264 -11.05 31.51 -73.89
N ALA A 265 -11.98 31.91 -73.01
CA ALA A 265 -13.14 32.77 -73.26
C ALA A 265 -14.21 32.36 -74.31
N ILE A 266 -15.40 32.05 -73.81
CA ILE A 266 -16.66 32.81 -73.99
C ILE A 266 -17.67 32.23 -72.98
N GLY A 267 -18.19 33.05 -72.07
CA GLY A 267 -19.28 32.61 -71.18
C GLY A 267 -19.31 33.25 -69.79
N LEU A 268 -19.07 34.56 -69.66
CA LEU A 268 -19.10 35.29 -68.38
C LEU A 268 -20.51 35.52 -67.79
N GLY A 269 -21.45 34.60 -68.03
CA GLY A 269 -22.78 34.64 -67.40
C GLY A 269 -23.30 33.26 -67.01
N ILE A 270 -23.07 32.25 -67.85
CA ILE A 270 -23.65 30.91 -67.65
C ILE A 270 -22.67 29.98 -66.91
N SER A 271 -21.35 30.17 -67.08
CA SER A 271 -20.32 29.34 -66.42
C SER A 271 -20.25 29.56 -64.91
N GLY A 272 -20.40 30.81 -64.43
CA GLY A 272 -20.38 31.12 -63.00
C GLY A 272 -21.54 30.50 -62.22
N PHE A 273 -22.74 30.50 -62.81
CA PHE A 273 -23.92 29.90 -62.17
C PHE A 273 -23.87 28.37 -62.17
N LEU A 274 -23.36 27.75 -63.24
CA LEU A 274 -23.17 26.30 -63.30
C LEU A 274 -22.09 25.83 -62.32
N LEU A 275 -20.99 26.58 -62.17
CA LEU A 275 -19.93 26.26 -61.21
C LEU A 275 -20.39 26.43 -59.76
N LEU A 276 -21.24 27.41 -59.46
CA LEU A 276 -21.84 27.57 -58.12
C LEU A 276 -22.85 26.46 -57.80
N LEU A 277 -23.67 26.04 -58.77
CA LEU A 277 -24.60 24.92 -58.58
C LEU A 277 -23.87 23.57 -58.43
N LEU A 278 -22.85 23.32 -59.25
CA LEU A 278 -22.03 22.11 -59.15
C LEU A 278 -21.19 22.11 -57.86
N GLY A 279 -20.64 23.26 -57.46
CA GLY A 279 -19.96 23.42 -56.18
C GLY A 279 -20.89 23.20 -54.98
N GLY A 280 -22.10 23.75 -55.01
CA GLY A 280 -23.12 23.54 -53.98
C GLY A 280 -23.57 22.07 -53.88
N LEU A 281 -23.80 21.41 -55.01
CA LEU A 281 -24.13 19.97 -55.06
C LEU A 281 -22.98 19.10 -54.58
N TRP A 282 -21.74 19.46 -54.90
CA TRP A 282 -20.55 18.75 -54.45
C TRP A 282 -20.37 18.86 -52.94
N VAL A 283 -20.47 20.08 -52.38
CA VAL A 283 -20.42 20.31 -50.92
C VAL A 283 -21.56 19.60 -50.21
N TYR A 284 -22.78 19.61 -50.77
CA TYR A 284 -23.91 18.89 -50.20
C TYR A 284 -23.68 17.37 -50.18
N ARG A 285 -23.20 16.78 -51.28
CA ARG A 285 -22.85 15.35 -51.35
C ARG A 285 -21.74 14.98 -50.37
N GLU A 286 -20.71 15.82 -50.26
CA GLU A 286 -19.58 15.58 -49.37
C GLU A 286 -20.01 15.66 -47.90
N THR A 287 -20.88 16.60 -47.55
CA THR A 287 -21.42 16.75 -46.19
C THR A 287 -22.31 15.55 -45.80
N VAL A 288 -23.18 15.08 -46.70
CA VAL A 288 -24.05 13.92 -46.45
C VAL A 288 -23.24 12.61 -46.33
N LEU A 289 -22.22 12.42 -47.18
CA LEU A 289 -21.35 11.24 -47.12
C LEU A 289 -20.44 11.26 -45.87
N LYS A 290 -19.97 12.44 -45.45
CA LYS A 290 -19.17 12.61 -44.23
C LYS A 290 -20.00 12.35 -42.96
N ASN A 291 -21.27 12.77 -42.93
CA ASN A 291 -22.18 12.45 -41.82
C ASN A 291 -22.53 10.96 -41.74
N ARG A 292 -22.66 10.25 -42.88
CA ARG A 292 -22.91 8.80 -42.88
C ARG A 292 -21.70 8.00 -42.41
N LYS A 293 -20.50 8.38 -42.85
CA LYS A 293 -19.23 7.78 -42.39
C LYS A 293 -18.98 8.04 -40.90
N GLY A 294 -19.30 9.23 -40.40
CA GLY A 294 -19.19 9.55 -38.97
C GLY A 294 -20.12 8.69 -38.10
N LEU A 295 -21.35 8.44 -38.54
CA LEU A 295 -22.30 7.61 -37.79
C LEU A 295 -21.91 6.12 -37.77
N GLU A 296 -21.27 5.61 -38.83
CA GLU A 296 -20.72 4.25 -38.86
C GLU A 296 -19.42 4.12 -38.05
N GLU A 297 -18.51 5.11 -38.15
CA GLU A 297 -17.29 5.17 -37.32
C GLU A 297 -17.60 5.27 -35.82
N ASP A 298 -18.62 6.04 -35.42
CA ASP A 298 -19.01 6.14 -34.01
C ASP A 298 -19.60 4.82 -33.49
N ARG A 299 -20.36 4.09 -34.32
CA ARG A 299 -20.88 2.75 -33.98
C ARG A 299 -19.77 1.72 -33.82
N GLU A 300 -18.73 1.82 -34.63
CA GLU A 300 -17.59 0.92 -34.61
C GLU A 300 -16.61 1.23 -33.47
N LYS A 301 -16.37 2.51 -33.16
CA LYS A 301 -15.66 2.95 -31.95
C LYS A 301 -16.37 2.49 -30.67
N GLN A 302 -17.70 2.55 -30.64
CA GLN A 302 -18.47 2.10 -29.47
C GLN A 302 -18.39 0.57 -29.28
N ARG A 303 -18.34 -0.21 -30.36
CA ARG A 303 -18.08 -1.67 -30.30
C ARG A 303 -16.64 -1.99 -29.88
N GLN A 304 -15.65 -1.24 -30.35
CA GLN A 304 -14.25 -1.42 -29.96
C GLN A 304 -13.98 -1.03 -28.50
N LEU A 305 -14.66 0.00 -27.97
CA LEU A 305 -14.59 0.37 -26.55
C LEU A 305 -15.19 -0.70 -25.63
N LEU A 306 -16.30 -1.33 -26.04
CA LEU A 306 -16.91 -2.46 -25.31
C LEU A 306 -15.99 -3.71 -25.31
N ASP A 307 -15.33 -4.02 -26.44
CA ASP A 307 -14.43 -5.17 -26.56
C ASP A 307 -13.06 -4.95 -25.85
N MET A 308 -12.55 -3.71 -25.83
CA MET A 308 -11.35 -3.31 -25.08
C MET A 308 -11.57 -3.34 -23.57
N ASN A 309 -12.71 -2.82 -23.08
CA ASN A 309 -13.08 -2.92 -21.67
C ASN A 309 -13.25 -4.38 -21.25
N GLY A 310 -13.92 -5.22 -22.06
CA GLY A 310 -14.10 -6.64 -21.79
C GLY A 310 -12.80 -7.46 -21.74
N LYS A 311 -11.76 -7.07 -22.50
CA LYS A 311 -10.42 -7.70 -22.47
C LYS A 311 -9.58 -7.25 -21.27
N GLY A 312 -9.67 -5.98 -20.87
CA GLY A 312 -9.05 -5.47 -19.63
C GLY A 312 -9.63 -6.11 -18.38
N LEU A 313 -10.96 -6.31 -18.38
CA LEU A 313 -11.74 -7.02 -17.38
C LEU A 313 -11.23 -8.42 -17.11
N LYS A 314 -11.18 -9.23 -18.17
CA LYS A 314 -10.78 -10.64 -18.09
C LYS A 314 -9.32 -10.79 -17.66
N LYS A 315 -8.48 -9.79 -17.95
CA LYS A 315 -7.08 -9.76 -17.51
C LYS A 315 -6.93 -9.36 -16.03
N MET A 316 -7.76 -8.45 -15.53
CA MET A 316 -7.81 -8.09 -14.10
C MET A 316 -8.44 -9.19 -13.25
N GLU A 317 -9.52 -9.80 -13.74
CA GLU A 317 -10.13 -11.01 -13.19
C GLU A 317 -9.13 -12.16 -13.16
N SER A 318 -8.37 -12.39 -14.25
CA SER A 318 -7.31 -13.40 -14.31
C SER A 318 -6.15 -13.14 -13.33
N ASN A 319 -5.75 -11.89 -13.11
CA ASN A 319 -4.67 -11.55 -12.18
C ASN A 319 -5.11 -11.66 -10.72
N LEU A 320 -6.32 -11.19 -10.40
CA LEU A 320 -6.89 -11.34 -9.07
C LEU A 320 -7.22 -12.81 -8.77
N MET A 321 -7.72 -13.59 -9.74
CA MET A 321 -7.91 -15.03 -9.59
C MET A 321 -6.59 -15.80 -9.50
N ALA A 322 -5.50 -15.33 -10.12
CA ALA A 322 -4.17 -15.91 -9.94
C ALA A 322 -3.62 -15.62 -8.52
N ASP A 323 -3.78 -14.39 -8.03
CA ASP A 323 -3.39 -13.97 -6.67
C ASP A 323 -4.26 -14.61 -5.58
N VAL A 324 -5.51 -14.96 -5.92
CA VAL A 324 -6.51 -15.59 -5.05
C VAL A 324 -6.64 -17.09 -5.33
N SER A 325 -5.79 -17.66 -6.21
CA SER A 325 -5.86 -19.06 -6.64
C SER A 325 -5.77 -20.03 -5.46
N ASP A 326 -4.93 -19.71 -4.46
CA ASP A 326 -4.79 -20.50 -3.23
C ASP A 326 -6.04 -20.45 -2.30
N CYS A 327 -7.01 -19.59 -2.62
CA CYS A 327 -8.18 -19.27 -1.78
C CYS A 327 -9.48 -19.84 -2.34
N LEU A 328 -9.49 -20.17 -3.64
CA LEU A 328 -10.64 -20.73 -4.35
C LEU A 328 -11.09 -22.08 -3.75
N ASP A 329 -10.16 -22.82 -3.14
CA ASP A 329 -10.45 -24.09 -2.49
C ASP A 329 -11.09 -23.94 -1.09
N LYS A 330 -10.96 -22.77 -0.44
CA LYS A 330 -11.41 -22.54 0.94
C LYS A 330 -12.69 -21.70 1.04
N TYR A 331 -12.91 -20.75 0.13
CA TYR A 331 -13.97 -19.75 0.24
C TYR A 331 -14.91 -19.77 -0.98
N LYS A 332 -16.20 -19.51 -0.74
CA LYS A 332 -17.20 -19.45 -1.82
C LYS A 332 -16.95 -18.21 -2.68
N VAL A 333 -16.92 -18.40 -4.01
CA VAL A 333 -16.94 -17.29 -4.97
C VAL A 333 -18.39 -16.97 -5.28
N PHE A 334 -18.83 -15.76 -4.92
CA PHE A 334 -20.17 -15.27 -5.20
C PHE A 334 -20.20 -14.50 -6.52
N LYS A 335 -21.35 -14.50 -7.20
CA LYS A 335 -21.54 -13.68 -8.40
C LYS A 335 -21.99 -12.28 -8.04
N ILE A 336 -21.61 -11.31 -8.84
CA ILE A 336 -21.98 -9.91 -8.57
C ILE A 336 -23.49 -9.70 -8.68
N GLU A 337 -24.16 -10.46 -9.54
CA GLU A 337 -25.61 -10.42 -9.69
C GLU A 337 -26.31 -10.81 -8.39
N ASP A 338 -25.83 -11.88 -7.73
CA ASP A 338 -26.35 -12.34 -6.44
C ASP A 338 -26.21 -11.25 -5.37
N LEU A 339 -25.07 -10.55 -5.34
CA LEU A 339 -24.81 -9.46 -4.40
C LEU A 339 -25.69 -8.23 -4.71
N LYS A 340 -25.85 -7.86 -5.97
CA LYS A 340 -26.69 -6.74 -6.41
C LYS A 340 -28.16 -7.01 -6.06
N GLU A 341 -28.65 -8.22 -6.30
CA GLU A 341 -30.01 -8.62 -5.91
C GLU A 341 -30.19 -8.59 -4.38
N ALA A 342 -29.25 -9.21 -3.66
CA ALA A 342 -29.31 -9.31 -2.20
C ALA A 342 -29.28 -7.97 -1.46
N THR A 343 -28.69 -6.93 -2.08
CA THR A 343 -28.51 -5.60 -1.48
C THR A 343 -29.39 -4.51 -2.09
N ASP A 344 -30.31 -4.88 -2.98
CA ASP A 344 -31.14 -3.94 -3.75
C ASP A 344 -30.28 -2.89 -4.50
N GLY A 345 -29.29 -3.39 -5.24
CA GLY A 345 -28.34 -2.56 -5.99
C GLY A 345 -27.38 -1.75 -5.11
N PHE A 346 -27.02 -2.26 -3.93
CA PHE A 346 -26.23 -1.55 -2.92
C PHE A 346 -26.88 -0.25 -2.45
N SER A 347 -28.20 -0.28 -2.24
CA SER A 347 -28.97 0.87 -1.78
C SER A 347 -28.57 1.32 -0.36
N GLU A 348 -28.83 2.59 -0.05
CA GLU A 348 -28.59 3.16 1.28
C GLU A 348 -29.40 2.45 2.38
N SER A 349 -30.56 1.87 2.06
CA SER A 349 -31.34 1.08 3.03
C SER A 349 -30.66 -0.22 3.46
N SER A 350 -29.77 -0.73 2.62
CA SER A 350 -28.95 -1.92 2.90
C SER A 350 -27.64 -1.55 3.59
N LEU A 351 -27.26 -0.27 3.67
CA LEU A 351 -26.00 0.16 4.26
C LEU A 351 -26.02 -0.02 5.78
N ILE A 352 -25.09 -0.81 6.30
CA ILE A 352 -24.88 -0.98 7.74
C ILE A 352 -23.98 0.16 8.24
N GLN A 353 -22.79 0.28 7.65
CA GLN A 353 -21.81 1.30 8.00
C GLN A 353 -20.72 1.40 6.94
N GLY A 354 -20.31 2.62 6.58
CA GLY A 354 -19.14 2.87 5.73
C GLY A 354 -19.30 2.29 4.33
N SER A 355 -18.72 1.12 4.09
CA SER A 355 -18.85 0.38 2.81
C SER A 355 -19.36 -1.05 3.01
N VAL A 356 -20.03 -1.33 4.12
CA VAL A 356 -20.60 -2.63 4.46
C VAL A 356 -22.11 -2.59 4.32
N TYR A 357 -22.64 -3.52 3.54
CA TYR A 357 -24.06 -3.67 3.22
C TYR A 357 -24.60 -4.97 3.81
N LYS A 358 -25.85 -4.97 4.26
CA LYS A 358 -26.61 -6.17 4.60
C LYS A 358 -27.20 -6.74 3.31
N GLY A 359 -27.05 -8.03 3.09
CA GLY A 359 -27.71 -8.70 1.98
C GLY A 359 -28.22 -10.09 2.36
N CYS A 360 -29.25 -10.56 1.67
CA CYS A 360 -29.79 -11.91 1.82
C CYS A 360 -29.57 -12.70 0.53
N ILE A 361 -28.79 -13.80 0.59
CA ILE A 361 -28.49 -14.67 -0.56
C ILE A 361 -28.93 -16.08 -0.18
N ASP A 362 -29.81 -16.70 -0.98
CA ASP A 362 -30.34 -18.05 -0.74
C ASP A 362 -31.02 -18.24 0.65
N GLY A 363 -31.57 -17.17 1.23
CA GLY A 363 -32.19 -17.18 2.55
C GLY A 363 -31.22 -16.94 3.72
N GLU A 364 -29.92 -16.88 3.44
CA GLU A 364 -28.86 -16.59 4.42
C GLU A 364 -28.49 -15.11 4.40
N VAL A 365 -28.31 -14.51 5.58
CA VAL A 365 -27.99 -13.09 5.72
C VAL A 365 -26.49 -12.89 5.84
N TYR A 366 -25.94 -11.98 5.05
CA TYR A 366 -24.52 -11.67 4.98
C TYR A 366 -24.22 -10.19 5.20
N ALA A 367 -23.00 -9.92 5.67
CA ALA A 367 -22.39 -8.60 5.64
C ALA A 367 -21.42 -8.49 4.46
N ILE A 368 -21.77 -7.68 3.47
CA ILE A 368 -21.06 -7.53 2.19
C ILE A 368 -20.26 -6.23 2.24
N LYS A 369 -18.93 -6.34 2.36
CA LYS A 369 -18.01 -5.21 2.39
C LYS A 369 -17.48 -4.91 0.98
N LYS A 370 -17.85 -3.76 0.43
CA LYS A 370 -17.27 -3.23 -0.80
C LYS A 370 -15.87 -2.69 -0.52
N MET A 371 -14.86 -3.23 -1.21
CA MET A 371 -13.46 -2.85 -1.00
C MET A 371 -13.07 -1.71 -1.95
N LYS A 372 -12.52 -0.62 -1.40
CA LYS A 372 -12.09 0.54 -2.20
C LYS A 372 -10.74 0.33 -2.89
N TRP A 373 -9.83 -0.45 -2.30
CA TRP A 373 -8.53 -0.84 -2.87
C TRP A 373 -7.93 -1.99 -2.03
N ASN A 374 -7.15 -2.88 -2.68
CA ASN A 374 -6.30 -3.89 -2.04
C ASN A 374 -7.01 -4.85 -1.05
N ALA A 375 -7.95 -5.67 -1.53
CA ALA A 375 -8.53 -6.76 -0.74
C ALA A 375 -7.52 -7.87 -0.39
N TYR A 376 -6.35 -7.90 -1.07
CA TYR A 376 -5.39 -8.99 -1.01
C TYR A 376 -4.81 -9.20 0.40
N GLU A 377 -4.37 -8.14 1.09
CA GLU A 377 -3.80 -8.28 2.44
C GLU A 377 -4.83 -8.74 3.47
N GLU A 378 -6.05 -8.18 3.45
CA GLU A 378 -7.14 -8.62 4.32
C GLU A 378 -7.51 -10.07 4.01
N LEU A 379 -7.64 -10.45 2.73
CA LEU A 379 -7.95 -11.82 2.32
C LEU A 379 -6.86 -12.82 2.72
N LYS A 380 -5.57 -12.46 2.54
CA LYS A 380 -4.41 -13.27 2.94
C LYS A 380 -4.33 -13.50 4.44
N ILE A 381 -4.74 -12.53 5.24
CA ILE A 381 -4.86 -12.67 6.70
C ILE A 381 -6.06 -13.57 7.01
N LEU A 382 -7.23 -13.28 6.44
CA LEU A 382 -8.47 -14.04 6.66
C LEU A 382 -8.38 -15.51 6.23
N GLN A 383 -7.51 -15.87 5.30
CA GLN A 383 -7.21 -17.28 4.99
C GLN A 383 -6.54 -18.02 6.15
N LYS A 384 -5.76 -17.32 6.97
CA LYS A 384 -4.92 -17.90 8.02
C LYS A 384 -5.57 -17.87 9.39
N VAL A 385 -6.66 -17.11 9.54
CA VAL A 385 -7.39 -16.99 10.81
C VAL A 385 -8.75 -17.67 10.72
N ASN A 386 -9.08 -18.45 11.73
CA ASN A 386 -10.41 -19.01 11.93
C ASN A 386 -10.61 -19.30 13.42
N HIS A 387 -11.51 -18.57 14.07
CA HIS A 387 -11.73 -18.65 15.51
C HIS A 387 -13.13 -18.15 15.87
N GLY A 388 -13.77 -18.74 16.89
CA GLY A 388 -15.15 -18.41 17.27
C GLY A 388 -15.37 -16.95 17.71
N ASN A 389 -14.30 -16.27 18.16
CA ASN A 389 -14.31 -14.85 18.52
C ASN A 389 -13.78 -13.92 17.43
N LEU A 390 -13.70 -14.37 16.18
CA LEU A 390 -13.41 -13.54 15.01
C LEU A 390 -14.58 -13.66 14.03
N VAL A 391 -14.92 -12.57 13.34
CA VAL A 391 -15.93 -12.60 12.28
C VAL A 391 -15.40 -13.42 11.11
N LYS A 392 -16.17 -14.43 10.72
CA LYS A 392 -15.83 -15.36 9.66
C LYS A 392 -16.05 -14.74 8.28
N LEU A 393 -15.05 -14.90 7.42
CA LEU A 393 -15.21 -14.68 5.98
C LEU A 393 -15.88 -15.92 5.38
N GLU A 394 -16.98 -15.73 4.66
CA GLU A 394 -17.71 -16.80 3.98
C GLU A 394 -17.31 -16.90 2.50
N GLY A 395 -16.98 -15.76 1.90
CA GLY A 395 -16.62 -15.72 0.51
C GLY A 395 -16.14 -14.38 0.03
N PHE A 396 -15.90 -14.30 -1.27
CA PHE A 396 -15.61 -13.06 -1.97
C PHE A 396 -16.31 -13.03 -3.32
N CYS A 397 -16.47 -11.83 -3.85
CA CYS A 397 -16.93 -11.59 -5.21
C CYS A 397 -16.00 -10.58 -5.86
N ILE A 398 -15.79 -10.73 -7.16
CA ILE A 398 -15.07 -9.76 -7.98
C ILE A 398 -16.07 -9.32 -9.02
N ASP A 399 -16.49 -8.07 -9.00
CA ASP A 399 -17.29 -7.52 -10.09
C ASP A 399 -16.40 -7.49 -11.32
N PRO A 400 -16.73 -8.25 -12.38
CA PRO A 400 -15.96 -8.16 -13.61
C PRO A 400 -15.98 -6.71 -14.07
N GLU A 401 -17.12 -6.03 -14.18
CA GLU A 401 -17.29 -4.74 -14.89
C GLU A 401 -16.33 -3.61 -14.49
N ASP A 402 -15.95 -3.53 -13.22
CA ASP A 402 -15.01 -2.52 -12.72
C ASP A 402 -13.83 -3.10 -11.92
N GLY A 403 -13.78 -4.43 -11.77
CA GLY A 403 -12.76 -5.13 -11.00
C GLY A 403 -12.87 -4.92 -9.48
N THR A 404 -13.98 -4.40 -8.97
CA THR A 404 -14.19 -4.19 -7.54
C THR A 404 -14.28 -5.52 -6.81
N CYS A 405 -13.51 -5.66 -5.73
CA CYS A 405 -13.61 -6.82 -4.84
C CYS A 405 -14.63 -6.55 -3.72
N TYR A 406 -15.44 -7.54 -3.42
CA TYR A 406 -16.38 -7.57 -2.31
C TYR A 406 -16.03 -8.74 -1.40
N LEU A 407 -15.96 -8.50 -0.10
CA LEU A 407 -15.75 -9.54 0.91
C LEU A 407 -17.09 -9.82 1.58
N ILE A 408 -17.48 -11.10 1.63
CA ILE A 408 -18.75 -11.55 2.19
C ILE A 408 -18.43 -12.21 3.53
N TYR A 409 -18.92 -11.61 4.60
CA TYR A 409 -18.77 -12.10 5.98
C TYR A 409 -20.10 -12.65 6.49
N GLU A 410 -20.03 -13.49 7.53
CA GLU A 410 -21.20 -13.78 8.34
C GLU A 410 -21.84 -12.48 8.85
N TYR A 411 -23.17 -12.41 8.85
CA TYR A 411 -23.88 -11.31 9.47
C TYR A 411 -24.03 -11.56 10.97
N VAL A 412 -23.58 -10.60 11.78
CA VAL A 412 -23.62 -10.68 13.24
C VAL A 412 -24.75 -9.80 13.77
N GLU A 413 -25.78 -10.42 14.35
CA GLU A 413 -27.14 -9.88 14.42
C GLU A 413 -27.32 -8.74 15.42
N ASN A 414 -26.64 -8.80 16.57
CA ASN A 414 -26.84 -7.80 17.61
C ASN A 414 -26.00 -6.52 17.37
N GLY A 415 -25.27 -6.44 16.26
CA GLY A 415 -24.48 -5.27 15.88
C GLY A 415 -23.23 -5.08 16.75
N SER A 416 -22.70 -3.86 16.78
CA SER A 416 -21.44 -3.56 17.48
C SER A 416 -21.61 -3.30 18.97
N LEU A 417 -20.58 -3.61 19.76
CA LEU A 417 -20.49 -3.30 21.18
C LEU A 417 -20.68 -1.81 21.45
N GLN A 418 -20.19 -0.94 20.57
CA GLN A 418 -20.41 0.51 20.66
C GLN A 418 -21.90 0.86 20.74
N LEU A 419 -22.76 0.22 19.94
CA LEU A 419 -24.21 0.46 19.97
C LEU A 419 -24.87 -0.02 21.26
N TRP A 420 -24.30 -1.04 21.92
CA TRP A 420 -24.82 -1.55 23.18
C TRP A 420 -24.40 -0.71 24.39
N LEU A 421 -23.20 -0.14 24.36
CA LEU A 421 -22.71 0.73 25.43
C LEU A 421 -23.27 2.15 25.30
N HIS A 422 -23.15 2.74 24.11
CA HIS A 422 -23.37 4.18 23.91
C HIS A 422 -24.65 4.49 23.12
N GLY A 423 -25.24 3.48 22.49
CA GLY A 423 -26.50 3.63 21.76
C GLY A 423 -27.72 3.76 22.67
N ASN A 424 -28.78 4.33 22.10
CA ASN A 424 -30.08 4.44 22.75
C ASN A 424 -30.85 3.11 22.64
N LYS A 425 -30.35 2.07 23.32
CA LYS A 425 -31.04 0.79 23.50
C LYS A 425 -31.76 0.75 24.85
N ASP A 426 -32.97 0.23 24.85
CA ASP A 426 -33.76 0.00 26.07
C ASP A 426 -33.11 -1.06 26.97
N GLU A 427 -32.52 -2.09 26.36
CA GLU A 427 -31.76 -3.13 27.06
C GLU A 427 -30.29 -2.72 27.17
N LYS A 428 -29.73 -2.85 28.38
CA LYS A 428 -28.33 -2.54 28.70
C LYS A 428 -27.57 -3.79 29.12
N LEU A 429 -26.28 -3.84 28.79
CA LEU A 429 -25.41 -4.95 29.16
C LEU A 429 -25.15 -4.95 30.67
N ASN A 430 -25.55 -6.04 31.33
CA ASN A 430 -25.19 -6.32 32.72
C ASN A 430 -23.71 -6.70 32.86
N TRP A 431 -23.20 -6.72 34.10
CA TRP A 431 -21.77 -6.97 34.35
C TRP A 431 -21.29 -8.32 33.80
N LYS A 432 -22.06 -9.39 34.00
CA LYS A 432 -21.72 -10.74 33.53
C LYS A 432 -21.56 -10.77 32.01
N ALA A 433 -22.45 -10.12 31.27
CA ALA A 433 -22.36 -10.01 29.82
C ALA A 433 -21.10 -9.21 29.41
N ARG A 434 -20.81 -8.09 30.07
CA ARG A 434 -19.62 -7.28 29.78
C ARG A 434 -18.31 -8.02 30.02
N LEU A 435 -18.20 -8.77 31.12
CA LEU A 435 -17.03 -9.58 31.41
C LEU A 435 -16.86 -10.72 30.40
N ARG A 436 -17.95 -11.37 30.02
CA ARG A 436 -17.93 -12.42 29.00
C ARG A 436 -17.47 -11.90 27.63
N ILE A 437 -17.95 -10.72 27.25
CA ILE A 437 -17.50 -10.00 26.05
C ILE A 437 -15.99 -9.69 26.13
N ALA A 438 -15.50 -9.23 27.28
CA ALA A 438 -14.07 -8.98 27.48
C ALA A 438 -13.23 -10.26 27.28
N ILE A 439 -13.67 -11.38 27.86
CA ILE A 439 -12.99 -12.68 27.72
C ILE A 439 -12.98 -13.14 26.26
N ASP A 440 -14.11 -13.01 25.56
CA ASP A 440 -14.22 -13.35 24.13
C ASP A 440 -13.24 -12.56 23.26
N VAL A 441 -13.17 -11.25 23.45
CA VAL A 441 -12.24 -10.39 22.71
C VAL A 441 -10.80 -10.75 23.06
N ALA A 442 -10.50 -11.02 24.34
CA ALA A 442 -9.17 -11.43 24.76
C ALA A 442 -8.73 -12.75 24.10
N ASN A 443 -9.62 -13.75 24.02
CA ASN A 443 -9.35 -15.02 23.35
C ASN A 443 -9.13 -14.83 21.84
N GLY A 444 -9.94 -14.01 21.17
CA GLY A 444 -9.76 -13.68 19.75
C GLY A 444 -8.40 -13.01 19.46
N LEU A 445 -8.01 -12.07 20.32
CA LEU A 445 -6.71 -11.40 20.22
C LEU A 445 -5.53 -12.33 20.54
N GLN A 446 -5.64 -13.15 21.59
CA GLN A 446 -4.65 -14.17 21.92
C GLN A 446 -4.41 -15.13 20.75
N TYR A 447 -5.48 -15.55 20.06
CA TYR A 447 -5.38 -16.39 18.89
C TYR A 447 -4.54 -15.74 17.78
N ILE A 448 -4.86 -14.51 17.38
CA ILE A 448 -4.12 -13.82 16.30
C ILE A 448 -2.70 -13.37 16.70
N HIS A 449 -2.41 -13.22 17.98
CA HIS A 449 -1.09 -12.81 18.46
C HIS A 449 -0.12 -13.98 18.69
N GLU A 450 -0.62 -15.14 19.10
CA GLU A 450 0.21 -16.27 19.56
C GLU A 450 0.03 -17.55 18.73
N HIS A 451 -1.14 -17.75 18.12
CA HIS A 451 -1.48 -19.01 17.43
C HIS A 451 -1.45 -18.91 15.90
N THR A 452 -1.24 -17.72 15.34
CA THR A 452 -1.00 -17.54 13.90
C THR A 452 0.50 -17.41 13.59
N ARG A 453 0.92 -17.93 12.43
CA ARG A 453 2.29 -17.78 11.92
C ARG A 453 2.25 -17.29 10.47
N PRO A 454 2.68 -16.04 10.19
CA PRO A 454 3.18 -15.02 11.12
C PRO A 454 2.10 -14.54 12.11
N ARG A 455 2.53 -13.91 13.21
CA ARG A 455 1.62 -13.20 14.13
C ARG A 455 0.85 -12.13 13.36
N VAL A 456 -0.41 -11.91 13.68
CA VAL A 456 -1.24 -10.87 13.04
C VAL A 456 -1.49 -9.76 14.04
N VAL A 457 -1.24 -8.51 13.62
CA VAL A 457 -1.59 -7.31 14.39
C VAL A 457 -2.83 -6.69 13.76
N HIS A 458 -3.90 -6.52 14.52
CA HIS A 458 -5.20 -6.06 14.03
C HIS A 458 -5.22 -4.55 13.71
N LYS A 459 -4.57 -3.74 14.55
CA LYS A 459 -4.38 -2.28 14.42
C LYS A 459 -5.63 -1.39 14.57
N ASP A 460 -6.84 -1.94 14.52
CA ASP A 460 -8.08 -1.18 14.72
C ASP A 460 -9.03 -1.85 15.72
N ILE A 461 -8.52 -2.26 16.88
CA ILE A 461 -9.36 -2.76 17.98
C ILE A 461 -10.10 -1.60 18.62
N LYS A 462 -11.43 -1.67 18.60
CA LYS A 462 -12.35 -0.67 19.17
C LYS A 462 -13.75 -1.25 19.33
N SER A 463 -14.59 -0.61 20.13
CA SER A 463 -15.96 -1.06 20.39
C SER A 463 -16.85 -1.14 19.12
N SER A 464 -16.60 -0.35 18.06
CA SER A 464 -17.33 -0.47 16.78
C SER A 464 -16.94 -1.70 15.96
N ASN A 465 -15.72 -2.22 16.14
CA ASN A 465 -15.22 -3.39 15.42
C ASN A 465 -15.39 -4.68 16.25
N ILE A 466 -16.06 -4.63 17.40
CA ILE A 466 -16.42 -5.80 18.19
C ILE A 466 -17.92 -6.00 18.01
N LEU A 467 -18.33 -7.08 17.34
CA LEU A 467 -19.73 -7.40 17.07
C LEU A 467 -20.24 -8.45 18.05
N LEU A 468 -21.54 -8.44 18.32
CA LEU A 468 -22.20 -9.38 19.24
C LEU A 468 -23.13 -10.32 18.47
N ASP A 469 -22.93 -11.62 18.62
CA ASP A 469 -23.83 -12.62 18.02
C ASP A 469 -25.14 -12.77 18.79
N THR A 470 -26.04 -13.62 18.30
CA THR A 470 -27.33 -13.95 18.94
C THR A 470 -27.22 -14.40 20.41
N ASN A 471 -26.09 -14.99 20.81
CA ASN A 471 -25.84 -15.46 22.17
C ASN A 471 -25.14 -14.40 23.03
N MET A 472 -24.99 -13.18 22.52
CA MET A 472 -24.22 -12.09 23.13
C MET A 472 -22.77 -12.51 23.41
N ARG A 473 -22.17 -13.24 22.46
CA ARG A 473 -20.73 -13.52 22.41
C ARG A 473 -20.06 -12.54 21.47
N ALA A 474 -18.82 -12.17 21.79
CA ALA A 474 -18.10 -11.16 21.04
C ALA A 474 -17.27 -11.76 19.89
N LYS A 475 -17.32 -11.08 18.75
CA LYS A 475 -16.51 -11.38 17.56
C LYS A 475 -15.77 -10.13 17.09
N ILE A 476 -14.46 -10.24 16.87
CA ILE A 476 -13.62 -9.16 16.33
C ILE A 476 -13.80 -9.10 14.82
N ALA A 477 -14.13 -7.92 14.31
CA ALA A 477 -14.39 -7.64 12.91
C ALA A 477 -13.36 -6.66 12.32
N ASN A 478 -13.39 -6.52 10.99
CA ASN A 478 -12.64 -5.52 10.21
C ASN A 478 -11.10 -5.66 10.25
N PHE A 479 -10.59 -6.61 9.48
CA PHE A 479 -9.16 -6.85 9.29
C PHE A 479 -8.53 -5.95 8.21
N GLY A 480 -9.23 -4.90 7.75
CA GLY A 480 -8.78 -4.07 6.63
C GLY A 480 -7.51 -3.24 6.91
N LEU A 481 -7.17 -3.02 8.19
CA LEU A 481 -5.93 -2.36 8.60
C LEU A 481 -4.88 -3.35 9.13
N ALA A 482 -5.25 -4.64 9.25
CA ALA A 482 -4.43 -5.65 9.87
C ALA A 482 -3.15 -5.92 9.06
N LYS A 483 -2.11 -6.40 9.74
CA LYS A 483 -0.83 -6.71 9.12
C LYS A 483 -0.30 -8.04 9.62
N SER A 484 0.25 -8.85 8.71
CA SER A 484 0.98 -10.06 9.06
C SER A 484 2.43 -9.71 9.40
N GLY A 485 2.92 -10.23 10.53
CA GLY A 485 4.21 -9.90 11.13
C GLY A 485 4.12 -8.82 12.22
N CYS A 486 5.13 -8.78 13.07
CA CYS A 486 5.27 -7.80 14.16
C CYS A 486 6.67 -7.17 14.14
N ASN A 487 6.86 -6.08 14.87
CA ASN A 487 8.11 -5.32 15.00
C ASN A 487 8.52 -4.60 13.71
N ALA A 488 7.54 -4.07 12.98
CA ALA A 488 7.77 -3.17 11.85
C ALA A 488 7.65 -1.72 12.32
N ILE A 489 8.44 -0.82 11.74
CA ILE A 489 8.28 0.63 11.91
C ILE A 489 7.57 1.17 10.67
N THR A 490 6.57 2.03 10.85
CA THR A 490 5.86 2.68 9.75
C THR A 490 5.60 4.14 10.04
N MET A 491 5.80 5.00 9.03
CA MET A 491 5.41 6.41 9.12
C MET A 491 3.93 6.65 8.79
N HIS A 492 3.21 5.61 8.34
CA HIS A 492 1.79 5.70 8.02
C HIS A 492 0.95 5.16 9.17
N ILE A 493 0.64 6.04 10.11
CA ILE A 493 -0.19 5.76 11.27
C ILE A 493 -1.65 5.69 10.83
N VAL A 494 -2.27 4.54 11.05
CA VAL A 494 -3.69 4.29 10.76
C VAL A 494 -4.35 3.64 11.96
N GLY A 495 -5.59 4.01 12.23
CA GLY A 495 -6.34 3.52 13.38
C GLY A 495 -7.31 4.58 13.86
N THR A 496 -8.04 4.27 14.92
CA THR A 496 -9.08 5.15 15.46
C THR A 496 -8.56 5.92 16.66
N GLN A 497 -8.66 7.25 16.61
CA GLN A 497 -8.26 8.13 17.72
C GLN A 497 -8.92 7.68 19.04
N GLY A 498 -8.22 7.83 20.16
CA GLY A 498 -8.67 7.34 21.47
C GLY A 498 -8.19 5.91 21.78
N TYR A 499 -8.02 5.07 20.76
CA TYR A 499 -7.52 3.69 20.90
C TYR A 499 -6.03 3.55 20.55
N ILE A 500 -5.46 4.53 19.84
CA ILE A 500 -4.09 4.46 19.33
C ILE A 500 -3.07 4.47 20.48
N ALA A 501 -2.19 3.47 20.48
CA ALA A 501 -1.09 3.36 21.44
C ALA A 501 -0.04 4.49 21.25
N PRO A 502 0.54 5.01 22.34
CA PRO A 502 1.44 6.17 22.27
C PRO A 502 2.72 5.92 21.47
N GLU A 503 3.32 4.73 21.56
CA GLU A 503 4.52 4.36 20.79
C GLU A 503 4.23 4.25 19.29
N TYR A 504 2.99 3.96 18.91
CA TYR A 504 2.63 3.93 17.50
C TYR A 504 2.51 5.35 16.94
N LEU A 505 2.05 6.31 17.75
CA LEU A 505 2.00 7.72 17.36
C LEU A 505 3.39 8.37 17.25
N VAL A 506 4.29 8.03 18.18
CA VAL A 506 5.62 8.66 18.28
C VAL A 506 6.62 7.98 17.35
N ASP A 507 6.71 6.65 17.42
CA ASP A 507 7.78 5.88 16.79
C ASP A 507 7.31 5.05 15.60
N GLY A 508 6.00 5.02 15.32
CA GLY A 508 5.44 4.23 14.22
C GLY A 508 5.54 2.72 14.42
N VAL A 509 5.75 2.26 15.66
CA VAL A 509 6.00 0.84 15.98
C VAL A 509 4.72 0.02 15.86
N VAL A 510 4.74 -0.95 14.94
CA VAL A 510 3.68 -1.95 14.78
C VAL A 510 4.09 -3.22 15.52
N SER A 511 3.41 -3.51 16.62
CA SER A 511 3.62 -4.70 17.44
C SER A 511 2.29 -5.18 18.00
N THR A 512 2.20 -6.43 18.47
CA THR A 512 0.99 -6.95 19.13
C THR A 512 0.62 -6.12 20.37
N LYS A 513 1.57 -5.43 20.99
CA LYS A 513 1.33 -4.59 22.17
C LYS A 513 0.45 -3.37 21.89
N MET A 514 0.32 -2.93 20.63
CA MET A 514 -0.60 -1.83 20.29
C MET A 514 -2.07 -2.27 20.35
N ASP A 515 -2.36 -3.52 19.97
CA ASP A 515 -3.68 -4.12 20.10
C ASP A 515 -4.03 -4.34 21.58
N VAL A 516 -3.04 -4.73 22.41
CA VAL A 516 -3.19 -4.83 23.87
C VAL A 516 -3.61 -3.49 24.47
N PHE A 517 -2.97 -2.40 24.07
CA PHE A 517 -3.33 -1.05 24.52
C PHE A 517 -4.75 -0.69 24.12
N SER A 518 -5.09 -0.91 22.84
CA SER A 518 -6.43 -0.65 22.30
C SER A 518 -7.51 -1.47 23.04
N PHE A 519 -7.21 -2.73 23.38
CA PHE A 519 -8.09 -3.56 24.19
C PHE A 519 -8.23 -3.06 25.63
N GLY A 520 -7.16 -2.51 26.22
CA GLY A 520 -7.23 -1.80 27.49
C GLY A 520 -8.26 -0.67 27.48
N VAL A 521 -8.35 0.08 26.37
CA VAL A 521 -9.39 1.12 26.19
C VAL A 521 -10.79 0.50 26.10
N VAL A 522 -10.96 -0.64 25.41
CA VAL A 522 -12.25 -1.35 25.37
C VAL A 522 -12.68 -1.83 26.76
N LEU A 523 -11.76 -2.34 27.58
CA LEU A 523 -12.06 -2.72 28.98
C LEU A 523 -12.54 -1.51 29.81
N LEU A 524 -11.92 -0.35 29.59
CA LEU A 524 -12.34 0.91 30.18
C LEU A 524 -13.77 1.31 29.77
N GLU A 525 -14.12 1.18 28.49
CA GLU A 525 -15.49 1.41 28.01
C GLU A 525 -16.48 0.43 28.66
N LEU A 526 -16.13 -0.86 28.75
CA LEU A 526 -16.99 -1.88 29.38
C LEU A 526 -17.27 -1.58 30.86
N ILE A 527 -16.28 -1.14 31.63
CA ILE A 527 -16.49 -0.83 33.05
C ILE A 527 -17.29 0.47 33.23
N SER A 528 -16.98 1.51 32.46
CA SER A 528 -17.53 2.86 32.69
C SER A 528 -18.80 3.18 31.91
N GLY A 529 -19.07 2.47 30.81
CA GLY A 529 -20.13 2.83 29.86
C GLY A 529 -19.87 4.16 29.12
N LYS A 530 -18.63 4.67 29.12
CA LYS A 530 -18.25 5.93 28.47
C LYS A 530 -17.52 5.69 27.16
N GLU A 531 -17.63 6.64 26.24
CA GLU A 531 -16.88 6.61 24.98
C GLU A 531 -15.37 6.79 25.20
N ALA A 532 -14.56 6.25 24.28
CA ALA A 532 -13.10 6.35 24.33
C ALA A 532 -12.58 7.80 24.19
N ILE A 533 -13.38 8.69 23.61
CA ILE A 533 -13.15 10.14 23.54
C ILE A 533 -14.44 10.81 24.03
N ASP A 534 -14.34 11.77 24.95
CA ASP A 534 -15.51 12.55 25.39
C ASP A 534 -15.86 13.69 24.42
N GLU A 535 -16.97 14.39 24.69
CA GLU A 535 -17.44 15.51 23.86
C GLU A 535 -16.41 16.65 23.77
N GLU A 536 -15.55 16.78 24.78
CA GLU A 536 -14.46 17.76 24.82
C GLU A 536 -13.17 17.29 24.11
N GLY A 537 -13.17 16.07 23.54
CA GLY A 537 -12.04 15.52 22.80
C GLY A 537 -10.96 14.86 23.68
N ASN A 538 -11.20 14.68 24.98
CA ASN A 538 -10.27 14.03 25.89
C ASN A 538 -10.39 12.51 25.81
N VAL A 539 -9.25 11.84 25.79
CA VAL A 539 -9.17 10.39 25.75
C VAL A 539 -9.49 9.77 27.13
N LEU A 540 -10.34 8.74 27.14
CA LEU A 540 -10.82 8.08 28.36
C LEU A 540 -9.67 7.54 29.22
N TRP A 541 -8.67 6.93 28.59
CA TRP A 541 -7.54 6.33 29.29
C TRP A 541 -6.67 7.34 30.05
N ALA A 542 -6.67 8.63 29.67
CA ALA A 542 -5.93 9.66 30.39
C ALA A 542 -6.51 9.94 31.79
N LYS A 543 -7.78 9.58 32.02
CA LYS A 543 -8.48 9.77 33.31
C LYS A 543 -8.22 8.64 34.32
N THR A 544 -7.37 7.66 33.99
CA THR A 544 -7.09 6.49 34.86
C THR A 544 -6.01 6.73 35.91
N SER A 545 -5.31 7.87 35.87
CA SER A 545 -4.24 8.20 36.81
C SER A 545 -4.73 8.17 38.27
N GLY A 546 -3.98 7.49 39.14
CA GLY A 546 -4.29 7.38 40.57
C GLY A 546 -5.45 6.45 40.95
N LEU A 547 -6.11 5.80 39.99
CA LEU A 547 -7.30 4.98 40.27
C LEU A 547 -6.98 3.77 41.17
N LEU A 548 -5.77 3.21 41.05
CA LEU A 548 -5.30 2.05 41.80
C LEU A 548 -4.34 2.38 42.97
N GLU A 549 -4.25 3.64 43.40
CA GLU A 549 -3.32 4.06 44.47
C GLU A 549 -3.90 3.95 45.89
N GLY A 550 -3.17 3.37 46.85
CA GLY A 550 -3.60 3.25 48.23
C GLY A 550 -4.15 1.87 48.58
N ASN A 551 -4.90 1.76 49.70
CA ASN A 551 -5.42 0.48 50.18
C ASN A 551 -6.60 -0.04 49.34
N GLU A 552 -6.95 -1.32 49.52
CA GLU A 552 -8.02 -1.98 48.74
C GLU A 552 -9.36 -1.25 48.81
N GLU A 553 -9.75 -0.76 49.99
CA GLU A 553 -11.00 0.00 50.17
C GLU A 553 -11.02 1.30 49.33
N ARG A 554 -9.91 2.04 49.27
CA ARG A 554 -9.81 3.25 48.44
C ARG A 554 -9.87 2.91 46.95
N LYS A 555 -9.23 1.81 46.53
CA LYS A 555 -9.30 1.33 45.14
C LYS A 555 -10.75 0.99 44.78
N ALA A 556 -11.40 0.14 45.58
CA ALA A 556 -12.79 -0.26 45.41
C ALA A 556 -13.73 0.96 45.31
N ASN A 557 -13.57 1.94 46.21
CA ASN A 557 -14.39 3.15 46.20
C ASN A 557 -14.18 4.02 44.94
N ARG A 558 -12.95 4.15 44.43
CA ARG A 558 -12.69 4.89 43.19
C ARG A 558 -13.19 4.15 41.96
N VAL A 559 -12.98 2.84 41.89
CA VAL A 559 -13.51 2.00 40.81
C VAL A 559 -15.04 2.05 40.78
N LYS A 560 -15.70 1.94 41.94
CA LYS A 560 -17.16 2.06 42.06
C LYS A 560 -17.69 3.40 41.55
N LYS A 561 -16.97 4.50 41.77
CA LYS A 561 -17.34 5.82 41.21
C LYS A 561 -17.18 5.89 39.70
N TRP A 562 -16.22 5.15 39.16
CA TRP A 562 -15.88 5.13 37.74
C TRP A 562 -16.78 4.19 36.93
N MET A 563 -17.35 3.20 37.61
CA MET A 563 -18.27 2.22 37.05
C MET A 563 -19.53 2.88 36.49
N ASP A 564 -20.05 2.30 35.41
CA ASP A 564 -21.33 2.66 34.80
C ASP A 564 -22.46 2.61 35.83
N ASP A 565 -23.37 3.59 35.79
CA ASP A 565 -24.51 3.67 36.70
C ASP A 565 -25.45 2.47 36.55
N VAL A 566 -25.55 1.90 35.34
CA VAL A 566 -26.33 0.68 35.09
C VAL A 566 -25.83 -0.49 35.93
N LEU A 567 -24.52 -0.57 36.17
CA LEU A 567 -23.89 -1.68 36.91
C LEU A 567 -23.94 -1.48 38.42
N LYS A 568 -24.16 -0.26 38.91
CA LYS A 568 -24.16 0.05 40.36
C LYS A 568 -25.33 -0.57 41.13
N GLY A 569 -26.41 -0.90 40.42
CA GLY A 569 -27.60 -1.56 40.97
C GLY A 569 -27.57 -3.08 40.91
N GLU A 570 -26.56 -3.68 40.29
CA GLU A 570 -26.45 -5.14 40.10
C GLU A 570 -25.64 -5.82 41.22
N SER A 571 -25.87 -7.12 41.42
CA SER A 571 -25.06 -7.98 42.31
C SER A 571 -23.69 -8.29 41.67
N CYS A 572 -22.89 -7.25 41.46
CA CYS A 572 -21.58 -7.32 40.85
C CYS A 572 -20.48 -7.41 41.93
N SER A 573 -19.55 -8.36 41.80
CA SER A 573 -18.39 -8.43 42.67
C SER A 573 -17.50 -7.21 42.46
N VAL A 574 -17.41 -6.32 43.45
CA VAL A 574 -16.54 -5.13 43.37
C VAL A 574 -15.08 -5.56 43.17
N ASP A 575 -14.66 -6.66 43.80
CA ASP A 575 -13.31 -7.21 43.64
C ASP A 575 -13.07 -7.71 42.21
N GLY A 576 -14.08 -8.34 41.60
CA GLY A 576 -14.06 -8.72 40.18
C GLY A 576 -13.85 -7.50 39.28
N VAL A 577 -14.61 -6.41 39.50
CA VAL A 577 -14.46 -5.16 38.72
C VAL A 577 -13.09 -4.52 38.94
N VAL A 578 -12.60 -4.50 40.18
CA VAL A 578 -11.27 -3.98 40.52
C VAL A 578 -10.18 -4.79 39.82
N ASN A 579 -10.33 -6.10 39.70
CA ASN A 579 -9.39 -6.94 38.96
C ASN A 579 -9.41 -6.63 37.45
N VAL A 580 -10.58 -6.54 36.82
CA VAL A 580 -10.71 -6.14 35.40
C VAL A 580 -10.13 -4.74 35.18
N MET A 581 -10.36 -3.79 36.09
CA MET A 581 -9.76 -2.47 36.05
C MET A 581 -8.22 -2.51 36.14
N THR A 582 -7.69 -3.38 36.98
CA THR A 582 -6.25 -3.58 37.14
C THR A 582 -5.63 -4.10 35.84
N ILE A 583 -6.29 -5.05 35.18
CA ILE A 583 -5.88 -5.57 33.87
C ILE A 583 -5.94 -4.45 32.81
N ALA A 584 -7.01 -3.65 32.79
CA ALA A 584 -7.15 -2.53 31.86
C ALA A 584 -6.00 -1.52 32.00
N ILE A 585 -5.68 -1.11 33.23
CA ILE A 585 -4.58 -0.16 33.49
C ILE A 585 -3.21 -0.77 33.13
N ALA A 586 -3.00 -2.07 33.37
CA ALA A 586 -1.78 -2.76 32.94
C ALA A 586 -1.63 -2.79 31.40
N CYS A 587 -2.73 -2.98 30.67
CA CYS A 587 -2.77 -2.91 29.20
C CYS A 587 -2.43 -1.51 28.68
N LEU A 588 -2.75 -0.46 29.44
CA LEU A 588 -2.55 0.94 29.07
C LEU A 588 -1.16 1.50 29.45
N HIS A 589 -0.25 0.64 29.90
CA HIS A 589 1.09 1.08 30.27
C HIS A 589 1.80 1.77 29.09
N ARG A 590 2.42 2.94 29.33
CA ARG A 590 3.06 3.74 28.26
C ARG A 590 4.17 2.97 27.54
N ASP A 591 5.03 2.32 28.30
CA ASP A 591 6.05 1.40 27.77
C ASP A 591 5.39 0.08 27.33
N PRO A 592 5.44 -0.29 26.03
CA PRO A 592 4.81 -1.48 25.50
C PRO A 592 5.40 -2.79 26.05
N SER A 593 6.67 -2.78 26.49
CA SER A 593 7.32 -3.98 27.04
C SER A 593 6.67 -4.43 28.35
N LYS A 594 6.15 -3.48 29.13
CA LYS A 594 5.50 -3.70 30.43
C LYS A 594 4.02 -4.09 30.34
N ARG A 595 3.41 -3.96 29.16
CA ARG A 595 2.04 -4.44 28.94
C ARG A 595 2.00 -5.97 29.02
N PRO A 596 0.95 -6.58 29.58
CA PRO A 596 0.80 -8.03 29.60
C PRO A 596 0.68 -8.61 28.17
N SER A 597 0.90 -9.92 28.04
CA SER A 597 0.49 -10.62 26.82
C SER A 597 -1.02 -10.86 26.82
N MET A 598 -1.61 -11.12 25.65
CA MET A 598 -3.04 -11.48 25.61
C MET A 598 -3.36 -12.80 26.31
N VAL A 599 -2.37 -13.69 26.49
CA VAL A 599 -2.50 -14.90 27.31
C VAL A 599 -2.73 -14.53 28.78
N ASP A 600 -1.90 -13.63 29.32
CA ASP A 600 -2.01 -13.18 30.71
C ASP A 600 -3.32 -12.42 30.94
N VAL A 601 -3.72 -11.60 29.96
CA VAL A 601 -4.98 -10.85 29.99
C VAL A 601 -6.18 -11.81 29.99
N ALA A 602 -6.24 -12.77 29.08
CA ALA A 602 -7.32 -13.76 29.04
C ALA A 602 -7.41 -14.55 30.36
N TYR A 603 -6.28 -15.01 30.89
CA TYR A 603 -6.21 -15.69 32.18
C TYR A 603 -6.72 -14.82 33.34
N GLY A 604 -6.28 -13.57 33.42
CA GLY A 604 -6.72 -12.63 34.46
C GLY A 604 -8.22 -12.30 34.39
N LEU A 605 -8.78 -12.21 33.18
CA LEU A 605 -10.21 -12.00 32.99
C LEU A 605 -11.03 -13.24 33.37
N CYS A 606 -10.60 -14.46 33.00
CA CYS A 606 -11.26 -15.69 33.42
C CYS A 606 -11.29 -15.83 34.96
N LYS A 607 -10.18 -15.51 35.64
CA LYS A 607 -10.16 -15.48 37.11
C LYS A 607 -11.17 -14.49 37.71
N SER A 608 -11.46 -13.40 36.99
CA SER A 608 -12.49 -12.43 37.42
C SER A 608 -13.91 -13.00 37.28
N ASP A 609 -14.12 -13.92 36.34
CA ASP A 609 -15.40 -14.61 36.13
C ASP A 609 -15.64 -15.62 37.25
N ASP A 610 -14.61 -16.37 37.65
CA ASP A 610 -14.66 -17.28 38.79
C ASP A 610 -15.06 -16.54 40.09
N LEU A 611 -14.50 -15.34 40.32
CA LEU A 611 -14.86 -14.49 41.45
C LEU A 611 -16.31 -13.98 41.42
N ASN A 612 -16.96 -13.98 40.26
CA ASN A 612 -18.39 -13.65 40.16
C ASN A 612 -19.27 -14.89 40.38
N SER A 613 -18.82 -16.09 40.00
CA SER A 613 -19.59 -17.32 40.21
C SER A 613 -19.70 -17.73 41.68
N ASP A 614 -18.68 -17.44 42.50
CA ASP A 614 -18.67 -17.76 43.92
C ASP A 614 -19.75 -17.00 44.74
N ILE A 615 -20.31 -15.93 44.19
CA ILE A 615 -21.42 -15.16 44.81
C ILE A 615 -22.79 -15.75 44.46
N SER A 616 -22.87 -16.49 43.34
CA SER A 616 -24.14 -17.06 42.85
C SER A 616 -24.45 -18.46 43.37
N ASP A 617 -23.50 -19.14 44.03
CA ASP A 617 -23.64 -20.54 44.45
C ASP A 617 -23.64 -20.72 45.98
N ASP A 618 -24.50 -19.97 46.68
CA ASP A 618 -24.88 -20.27 48.07
C ASP A 618 -25.92 -21.41 48.13
N GLY A 619 -25.71 -22.47 47.32
CA GLY A 619 -26.79 -23.39 46.96
C GLY A 619 -26.44 -24.76 46.37
N MET A 620 -25.30 -25.37 46.71
CA MET A 620 -25.00 -26.83 46.80
C MET A 620 -23.66 -27.22 46.14
N PRO A 621 -22.83 -28.05 46.80
CA PRO A 621 -21.54 -28.44 46.25
C PRO A 621 -21.69 -29.48 45.13
N SER A 622 -21.15 -29.19 43.94
CA SER A 622 -20.99 -30.17 42.87
C SER A 622 -19.70 -31.00 43.03
N PRO A 623 -19.67 -32.27 42.58
CA PRO A 623 -18.71 -33.27 43.06
C PRO A 623 -17.36 -33.18 42.35
N LEU A 624 -16.29 -33.44 43.11
CA LEU A 624 -14.92 -33.64 42.65
C LEU A 624 -14.85 -34.68 41.52
N ILE A 625 -14.52 -34.25 40.30
CA ILE A 625 -14.13 -35.14 39.20
C ILE A 625 -12.64 -35.44 39.37
N LEU A 626 -12.35 -36.68 39.77
CA LEU A 626 -11.00 -37.25 39.76
C LEU A 626 -10.59 -37.55 38.30
N ALA A 627 -9.47 -36.98 37.87
CA ALA A 627 -8.88 -37.26 36.56
C ALA A 627 -8.43 -38.72 36.44
N ARG A 628 -8.61 -39.30 35.25
CA ARG A 628 -7.99 -40.56 34.81
C ARG A 628 -7.10 -40.30 33.62
#